data_AF-A0A327Z1P2-F1
#
_entry.id   AF-A0A327Z1P2-F1
#
_cell.length_a   1.000
_cell.length_b   1.000
_cell.length_c   1.000
_cell.angle_alpha   90.00
_cell.angle_beta   90.00
_cell.angle_gamma   90.00
#
_symmetry.space_group_name_H-M   'P 1'
#
loop_
_entity.id
_entity.type
_entity.pdbx_description
1 polymer ?
#
loop_
_entity_poly.entity_id
_entity_poly.type
_entity_poly.pdbx_seq_one_letter_code
_entity_poly.pdbx_strand_id
1 'polypeptide(L)'
;MLFAHPRFHPAGPVMVRASTFPDQPGGPALPDPTASVAESVRWLATVWDHPGFAEALTFANPGLAAHVAGVVDAGDEVLIKAIGRATSAVSSYLVRWQRRATPFGLFAGVTTATLGPAGRAIRRATPGGGPR
;
A
#
# COMPACT_ATOMS: atom_id res chain seq x y z
N MET A 1 6.06 41.00 -25.82
CA MET A 1 5.11 40.95 -24.68
C MET A 1 5.21 39.59 -24.03
N LEU A 2 5.76 39.48 -22.82
CA LEU A 2 5.71 38.23 -22.05
C LEU A 2 4.32 38.08 -21.43
N PHE A 3 3.60 37.02 -21.78
CA PHE A 3 2.39 36.63 -21.07
C PHE A 3 2.78 36.14 -19.67
N ALA A 4 2.62 36.98 -18.66
CA ALA A 4 2.65 36.52 -17.28
C ALA A 4 1.45 35.60 -17.05
N HIS A 5 1.69 34.29 -17.01
CA HIS A 5 0.64 33.33 -16.73
C HIS A 5 0.20 33.51 -15.27
N PRO A 6 -1.12 33.55 -14.98
CA PRO A 6 -1.59 33.60 -13.60
C PRO A 6 -1.00 32.43 -12.83
N ARG A 7 -0.31 32.73 -11.72
CA ARG A 7 0.22 31.70 -10.84
C ARG A 7 -0.93 31.14 -10.01
N PHE A 8 -0.98 29.82 -9.88
CA PHE A 8 -1.93 29.16 -9.00
C PHE A 8 -1.67 29.59 -7.55
N HIS A 9 -2.72 30.08 -6.88
CA HIS A 9 -2.72 30.35 -5.45
C HIS A 9 -3.78 29.47 -4.79
N PRO A 10 -3.42 28.62 -3.82
CA PRO A 10 -4.42 27.83 -3.11
C PRO A 10 -5.32 28.77 -2.30
N ALA A 11 -6.64 28.55 -2.36
CA ALA A 11 -7.61 29.34 -1.62
C ALA A 11 -7.73 28.95 -0.13
N GLY A 12 -6.91 28.00 0.34
CA GLY A 12 -6.98 27.43 1.68
C GLY A 12 -5.93 26.32 1.88
N PRO A 13 -6.06 25.48 2.92
CA PRO A 13 -5.18 24.33 3.10
C PRO A 13 -5.26 23.39 1.90
N VAL A 14 -4.13 22.78 1.55
CA VAL A 14 -4.04 21.77 0.50
C VAL A 14 -4.22 20.39 1.11
N MET A 15 -4.88 19.49 0.40
CA MET A 15 -4.97 18.08 0.78
C MET A 15 -3.73 17.34 0.32
N VAL A 16 -3.07 16.66 1.27
CA VAL A 16 -1.98 15.73 1.01
C VAL A 16 -2.53 14.31 1.08
N ARG A 17 -2.12 13.48 0.13
CA ARG A 17 -2.42 12.06 0.11
C ARG A 17 -1.10 11.32 0.00
N ALA A 18 -0.91 10.30 0.82
CA ALA A 18 0.32 9.53 0.84
C ALA A 18 0.00 8.05 1.04
N SER A 19 0.82 7.19 0.45
CA SER A 19 0.79 5.77 0.81
C SER A 19 1.20 5.61 2.28
N THR A 20 0.58 4.66 2.96
CA THR A 20 0.96 4.21 4.31
C THR A 20 2.01 3.09 4.28
N PHE A 21 2.53 2.74 3.10
CA PHE A 21 3.54 1.70 2.97
C PHE A 21 4.71 2.02 3.90
N PRO A 22 5.15 1.06 4.74
CA PRO A 22 6.20 1.32 5.72
C PRO A 22 7.46 1.89 5.06
N ASP A 23 8.05 2.92 5.68
CA ASP A 23 9.34 3.51 5.29
C ASP A 23 10.49 2.59 5.72
N GLN A 24 10.47 1.36 5.21
CA GLN A 24 11.48 0.33 5.40
C GLN A 24 12.13 0.03 4.06
N PRO A 25 13.48 0.05 3.97
CA PRO A 25 14.15 -0.34 2.75
C PRO A 25 13.86 -1.82 2.44
N GLY A 26 13.39 -2.11 1.23
CA GLY A 26 13.24 -3.49 0.76
C GLY A 26 12.01 -4.22 1.28
N GLY A 27 10.81 -3.61 1.16
CA GLY A 27 9.56 -4.37 1.29
C GLY A 27 9.48 -5.54 0.30
N PRO A 28 8.52 -6.47 0.48
CA PRO A 28 8.52 -7.72 -0.25
C PRO A 28 8.55 -7.50 -1.76
N ALA A 29 9.51 -8.15 -2.41
CA ALA A 29 9.60 -8.17 -3.86
C ALA A 29 8.37 -8.89 -4.44
N LEU A 30 8.02 -8.58 -5.68
CA LEU A 30 7.00 -9.36 -6.40
C LEU A 30 7.52 -10.79 -6.64
N PRO A 31 6.63 -11.79 -6.66
CA PRO A 31 7.02 -13.15 -6.96
C PRO A 31 7.40 -13.25 -8.44
N ASP A 32 8.29 -14.18 -8.77
CA ASP A 32 8.56 -14.54 -10.16
C ASP A 32 7.25 -15.07 -10.80
N PRO A 33 6.80 -14.56 -11.96
CA PRO A 33 5.64 -15.10 -12.67
C PRO A 33 5.71 -16.60 -13.00
N THR A 34 6.91 -17.17 -13.00
CA THR A 34 7.22 -18.58 -13.26
C THR A 34 7.53 -19.38 -11.99
N ALA A 35 7.38 -18.78 -10.81
CA ALA A 35 7.59 -19.43 -9.53
C ALA A 35 6.76 -20.72 -9.40
N SER A 36 7.36 -21.74 -8.79
CA SER A 36 6.66 -22.96 -8.40
C SER A 36 5.54 -22.67 -7.38
N VAL A 37 4.68 -23.66 -7.16
CA VAL A 37 3.60 -23.60 -6.17
C VAL A 37 4.17 -23.33 -4.78
N ALA A 38 5.18 -24.10 -4.37
CA ALA A 38 5.87 -23.94 -3.09
C ALA A 38 6.47 -22.54 -2.91
N GLU A 39 7.09 -21.99 -3.96
CA GLU A 39 7.63 -20.64 -3.95
C GLU A 39 6.54 -19.58 -3.84
N SER A 40 5.41 -19.77 -4.52
CA SER A 40 4.25 -18.89 -4.44
C SER A 40 3.63 -18.88 -3.04
N VAL A 41 3.49 -20.04 -2.41
CA VAL A 41 2.98 -20.17 -1.03
C VAL A 41 3.93 -19.51 -0.04
N ARG A 42 5.24 -19.78 -0.13
CA ARG A 42 6.24 -19.12 0.72
C ARG A 42 6.25 -17.61 0.54
N TRP A 43 6.11 -17.14 -0.69
CA TRP A 43 5.99 -15.72 -0.97
C TRP A 43 4.72 -15.13 -0.35
N LEU A 44 3.56 -15.79 -0.51
CA LEU A 44 2.30 -15.37 0.11
C LEU A 44 2.43 -15.26 1.63
N ALA A 45 3.03 -16.25 2.29
CA ALA A 45 3.29 -16.21 3.73
C ALA A 45 4.18 -15.03 4.12
N THR A 46 5.25 -14.77 3.35
CA THR A 46 6.15 -13.64 3.59
C THR A 46 5.43 -12.28 3.48
N VAL A 47 4.56 -12.11 2.49
CA VAL A 47 3.76 -10.88 2.34
C VAL A 47 2.68 -10.79 3.41
N TRP A 48 2.08 -11.90 3.80
CA TRP A 48 1.05 -11.96 4.84
C TRP A 48 1.58 -11.49 6.20
N ASP A 49 2.81 -11.90 6.54
CA ASP A 49 3.52 -11.50 7.75
C ASP A 49 4.09 -10.08 7.68
N HIS A 50 4.07 -9.43 6.51
CA HIS A 50 4.55 -8.07 6.38
C HIS A 50 3.68 -7.10 7.21
N PRO A 51 4.29 -6.24 8.05
CA PRO A 51 3.57 -5.37 8.97
C PRO A 51 2.42 -4.62 8.29
N GLY A 52 1.21 -4.78 8.84
CA GLY A 52 -0.01 -4.12 8.38
C GLY A 52 -0.63 -4.64 7.08
N PHE A 53 0.01 -5.58 6.36
CA PHE A 53 -0.53 -6.06 5.09
C PHE A 53 -1.84 -6.83 5.26
N ALA A 54 -1.84 -7.84 6.15
CA ALA A 54 -3.03 -8.66 6.41
C ALA A 54 -4.21 -7.81 6.89
N GLU A 55 -3.97 -6.83 7.76
CA GLU A 55 -5.00 -5.89 8.23
C GLU A 55 -5.54 -5.03 7.08
N ALA A 56 -4.65 -4.41 6.29
CA ALA A 56 -5.04 -3.58 5.17
C ALA A 56 -5.81 -4.35 4.09
N LEU A 57 -5.39 -5.59 3.81
CA LEU A 57 -6.10 -6.45 2.87
C LEU A 57 -7.45 -6.89 3.42
N THR A 58 -7.53 -7.24 4.71
CA THR A 58 -8.79 -7.61 5.38
C THR A 58 -9.79 -6.47 5.32
N PHE A 59 -9.34 -5.24 5.57
CA PHE A 59 -10.19 -4.05 5.46
C PHE A 59 -10.70 -3.83 4.03
N ALA A 60 -9.83 -4.02 3.02
CA ALA A 60 -10.18 -3.78 1.63
C ALA A 60 -11.01 -4.90 0.98
N ASN A 61 -10.72 -6.15 1.32
CA ASN A 61 -11.34 -7.35 0.76
C ASN A 61 -11.26 -8.53 1.74
N PRO A 62 -12.24 -8.66 2.66
CA PRO A 62 -12.27 -9.73 3.65
C PRO A 62 -12.28 -11.14 3.04
N GLY A 63 -12.95 -11.33 1.91
CA GLY A 63 -13.04 -12.64 1.24
C GLY A 63 -11.69 -13.09 0.65
N LEU A 64 -10.96 -12.16 0.04
CA LEU A 64 -9.59 -12.43 -0.42
C LEU A 64 -8.65 -12.67 0.75
N ALA A 65 -8.78 -11.89 1.83
CA ALA A 65 -7.97 -12.07 3.03
C ALA A 65 -8.15 -13.47 3.64
N ALA A 66 -9.40 -13.94 3.80
CA ALA A 66 -9.69 -15.29 4.28
C ALA A 66 -9.12 -16.37 3.34
N HIS A 67 -9.22 -16.15 2.02
CA HIS A 67 -8.66 -17.07 1.03
C HIS A 67 -7.13 -17.17 1.12
N VAL A 68 -6.43 -16.03 1.28
CA VAL A 68 -4.97 -16.00 1.42
C VAL A 68 -4.54 -16.65 2.74
N ALA A 69 -5.21 -16.36 3.85
CA ALA A 69 -4.94 -17.01 5.13
C ALA A 69 -5.04 -18.54 5.02
N GLY A 70 -6.10 -19.05 4.38
CA GLY A 70 -6.26 -20.49 4.14
C GLY A 70 -5.15 -21.09 3.28
N VAL A 71 -4.63 -20.36 2.28
CA VAL A 71 -3.47 -20.81 1.47
C VAL A 71 -2.18 -20.81 2.30
N VAL A 72 -1.97 -19.81 3.15
CA VAL A 72 -0.79 -19.73 4.02
C VAL A 72 -0.81 -20.86 5.07
N ASP A 73 -1.97 -21.16 5.64
CA ASP A 73 -2.12 -22.19 6.68
C ASP A 73 -2.02 -23.62 6.11
N ALA A 74 -2.66 -23.90 4.97
CA ALA A 74 -2.70 -25.23 4.36
C ALA A 74 -1.53 -25.52 3.40
N GLY A 75 -0.84 -24.48 2.93
CA GLY A 75 0.29 -24.58 2.02
C GLY A 75 -0.06 -25.17 0.64
N ASP A 76 0.82 -26.06 0.15
CA ASP A 76 0.74 -26.63 -1.21
C ASP A 76 -0.37 -27.67 -1.39
N GLU A 77 -1.08 -28.03 -0.32
CA GLU A 77 -2.25 -28.92 -0.37
C GLU A 77 -3.46 -28.25 -1.05
N VAL A 78 -3.42 -26.92 -1.21
CA VAL A 78 -4.45 -26.15 -1.91
C VAL A 78 -4.32 -26.31 -3.43
N LEU A 79 -5.46 -26.29 -4.13
CA LEU A 79 -5.50 -26.31 -5.60
C LEU A 79 -4.59 -25.23 -6.21
N ILE A 80 -3.71 -25.63 -7.14
CA ILE A 80 -2.76 -24.75 -7.85
C ILE A 80 -3.42 -23.47 -8.38
N LYS A 81 -4.64 -23.60 -8.93
CA LYS A 81 -5.42 -22.46 -9.47
C LYS A 81 -5.80 -21.45 -8.39
N ALA A 82 -6.11 -21.93 -7.18
CA ALA A 82 -6.44 -21.07 -6.04
C ALA A 82 -5.20 -20.32 -5.53
N ILE A 83 -4.03 -20.98 -5.52
CA ILE A 83 -2.74 -20.37 -5.17
C ILE A 83 -2.39 -19.28 -6.19
N GLY A 84 -2.43 -19.58 -7.50
CA GLY A 84 -2.13 -18.58 -8.53
C GLY A 84 -3.05 -17.36 -8.50
N ARG A 85 -4.34 -17.54 -8.19
CA ARG A 85 -5.29 -16.44 -7.98
C ARG A 85 -4.94 -15.59 -6.77
N ALA A 86 -4.60 -16.23 -5.64
CA ALA A 86 -4.16 -15.53 -4.44
C ALA A 86 -2.88 -14.72 -4.73
N THR A 87 -1.87 -15.34 -5.35
CA THR A 87 -0.60 -14.70 -5.71
C THR A 87 -0.79 -13.47 -6.58
N SER A 88 -1.60 -13.57 -7.64
CA SER A 88 -1.88 -12.45 -8.55
C SER A 88 -2.63 -11.31 -7.86
N ALA A 89 -3.63 -11.64 -7.04
CA ALA A 89 -4.41 -10.64 -6.32
C ALA A 89 -3.55 -9.92 -5.26
N VAL A 90 -2.79 -10.65 -4.45
CA VAL A 90 -1.87 -10.10 -3.44
C VAL A 90 -0.81 -9.23 -4.11
N SER A 91 -0.24 -9.66 -5.24
CA SER A 91 0.73 -8.85 -6.01
C SER A 91 0.13 -7.50 -6.42
N SER A 92 -1.13 -7.49 -6.87
CA SER A 92 -1.83 -6.27 -7.26
C SER A 92 -2.05 -5.32 -6.08
N TYR A 93 -2.41 -5.85 -4.91
CA TYR A 93 -2.56 -5.07 -3.68
C TYR A 93 -1.23 -4.53 -3.15
N LEU A 94 -0.16 -5.33 -3.23
CA LEU A 94 1.17 -4.90 -2.83
C LEU A 94 1.69 -3.75 -3.71
N VAL A 95 1.54 -3.85 -5.03
CA VAL A 95 1.89 -2.75 -5.97
C VAL A 95 1.01 -1.52 -5.70
N ARG A 96 -0.28 -1.72 -5.43
CA ARG A 96 -1.18 -0.61 -5.08
C ARG A 96 -0.66 0.12 -3.84
N TRP A 97 -0.31 -0.61 -2.79
CA TRP A 97 0.20 -0.03 -1.55
C TRP A 97 1.50 0.73 -1.79
N GLN A 98 2.44 0.14 -2.52
CA GLN A 98 3.74 0.77 -2.77
C GLN A 98 3.67 2.02 -3.66
N ARG A 99 2.72 2.09 -4.60
CA ARG A 99 2.78 3.09 -5.70
C ARG A 99 1.62 4.07 -5.77
N ARG A 100 0.47 3.80 -5.13
CA ARG A 100 -0.72 4.64 -5.29
C ARG A 100 -1.08 5.36 -4.01
N ALA A 101 -1.04 6.69 -4.03
CA ALA A 101 -1.58 7.56 -2.97
C ALA A 101 -3.11 7.76 -3.08
N THR A 102 -3.83 6.87 -3.76
CA THR A 102 -5.30 6.95 -3.85
C THR A 102 -5.89 6.46 -2.53
N PRO A 103 -6.63 7.31 -1.78
CA PRO A 103 -7.18 6.95 -0.48
C PRO A 103 -8.11 5.74 -0.62
N PHE A 104 -7.72 4.62 -0.04
CA PHE A 104 -8.50 3.38 -0.09
C PHE A 104 -8.09 2.49 1.08
N GLY A 105 -9.00 2.39 2.05
CA GLY A 105 -8.74 1.67 3.29
C GLY A 105 -7.44 2.10 3.94
N LEU A 106 -6.71 1.13 4.49
CA LEU A 106 -5.47 1.36 5.21
C LEU A 106 -4.23 1.51 4.32
N PHE A 107 -4.37 1.47 2.99
CA PHE A 107 -3.25 1.56 2.04
C PHE A 107 -2.76 2.99 1.77
N ALA A 108 -3.57 4.00 2.05
CA ALA A 108 -3.20 5.40 1.87
C ALA A 108 -3.91 6.30 2.87
N GLY A 109 -3.17 7.24 3.44
CA GLY A 109 -3.67 8.25 4.36
C GLY A 109 -3.89 9.59 3.67
N VAL A 110 -4.69 10.44 4.32
CA VAL A 110 -4.93 11.83 3.90
C VAL A 110 -4.72 12.76 5.08
N THR A 111 -4.22 13.97 4.80
CA THR A 111 -4.11 15.05 5.78
C THR A 111 -4.16 16.40 5.07
N THR A 112 -4.19 17.48 5.83
CA THR A 112 -4.10 18.86 5.32
C THR A 112 -2.70 19.43 5.52
N ALA A 113 -2.24 20.25 4.60
CA ALA A 113 -1.02 21.02 4.72
C ALA A 113 -1.24 22.48 4.29
N THR A 114 -0.38 23.38 4.75
CA THR A 114 -0.30 24.76 4.28
C THR A 114 0.94 24.93 3.40
N LEU A 115 0.84 25.67 2.29
CA LEU A 115 2.02 25.99 1.49
C LEU A 115 2.84 27.08 2.21
N GLY A 116 4.12 26.78 2.47
CA GLY A 116 5.10 27.75 2.97
C GLY A 116 6.07 28.20 1.87
N PRO A 117 7.07 29.03 2.20
CA PRO A 117 8.16 29.38 1.29
C PRO A 117 8.81 28.14 0.67
N ALA A 118 9.24 28.25 -0.60
CA ALA A 118 9.87 27.14 -1.31
C ALA A 118 11.14 26.66 -0.58
N GLY A 119 11.14 25.40 -0.14
CA GLY A 119 12.24 24.80 0.59
C GLY A 119 11.99 23.31 0.85
N ARG A 120 13.04 22.55 1.14
CA ARG A 120 12.93 21.13 1.49
C ARG A 120 12.96 20.98 3.01
N ALA A 121 11.81 20.69 3.61
CA ALA A 121 11.70 20.32 5.01
C ALA A 121 11.05 18.94 5.11
N ILE A 122 11.73 17.98 5.74
CA ILE A 122 11.16 16.66 6.06
C ILE A 122 10.77 16.71 7.53
N ARG A 123 9.47 16.61 7.83
CA ARG A 123 8.97 16.37 9.18
C ARG A 123 8.29 15.01 9.20
N ARG A 124 8.62 14.19 10.19
CA ARG A 124 7.86 12.96 10.47
C ARG A 124 6.59 13.34 11.21
N ALA A 125 5.46 12.80 10.79
CA ALA A 125 4.21 12.96 11.52
C ALA A 125 4.35 12.23 12.87
N THR A 126 4.11 12.94 13.97
CA THR A 126 3.98 12.31 15.29
C THR A 126 2.61 11.66 15.37
N PRO A 127 2.48 10.38 15.78
CA PRO A 127 1.17 9.79 16.00
C PRO A 127 0.48 10.55 17.14
N GLY A 128 -0.68 11.15 16.88
CA GLY A 128 -1.57 11.69 17.93
C GLY A 128 -1.81 13.21 17.99
N GLY A 129 -1.27 14.01 17.07
CA GLY A 129 -1.51 15.46 17.04
C GLY A 129 -2.63 15.89 16.09
N GLY A 130 -3.90 15.58 16.41
CA GLY A 130 -5.03 16.19 15.72
C GLY A 130 -5.15 17.69 16.07
N PRO A 131 -5.62 18.55 15.15
CA PRO A 131 -5.86 19.96 15.48
C PRO A 131 -6.97 20.04 16.54
N ARG A 132 -6.72 20.83 17.61
CA ARG A 132 -7.79 21.34 18.47
C ARG A 132 -8.51 22.49 17.78
#